data_AF-A0A928TZQ7-F1
#
_entry.id   AF-A0A928TZQ7-F1
#
_cell.length_a   1.000
_cell.length_b   1.000
_cell.length_c   1.000
_cell.angle_alpha   90.00
_cell.angle_beta   90.00
_cell.angle_gamma   90.00
#
_symmetry.space_group_name_H-M   'P 1'
#
loop_
_entity.id
_entity.type
_entity.pdbx_description
1 polymer ?
#
loop_
_entity_poly.entity_id
_entity_poly.type
_entity_poly.pdbx_seq_one_letter_code
_entity_poly.pdbx_strand_id
1 'polypeptide(L)'
;MDSKDANAQEQANELRHKLSQWRQANPQATLTEIEEVVEVELAQLRKQLVEGMIQEAARETSAVPDCPPCGQKMVKNGWRKRKLKGKEGQMVEIDRQQWRCLSCGTTLFPPG
;
A
#
# COMPACT_ATOMS: atom_id res chain seq x y z
N MET A 1 -8.79 -3.16 23.55
CA MET A 1 -8.96 -2.50 22.24
C MET A 1 -7.66 -2.68 21.51
N ASP A 2 -7.69 -3.44 20.42
CA ASP A 2 -6.49 -3.76 19.65
C ASP A 2 -5.95 -2.48 19.01
N SER A 3 -4.63 -2.28 19.01
CA SER A 3 -4.00 -1.04 18.49
C SER A 3 -4.33 -0.75 17.03
N LYS A 4 -4.74 -1.77 16.26
CA LYS A 4 -5.22 -1.63 14.88
C LYS A 4 -6.59 -0.94 14.79
N ASP A 5 -7.49 -1.23 15.72
CA ASP A 5 -8.83 -0.62 15.76
C ASP A 5 -8.74 0.85 16.13
N ALA A 6 -7.82 1.21 17.03
CA ALA A 6 -7.56 2.60 17.41
C ALA A 6 -7.04 3.43 16.21
N ASN A 7 -6.12 2.87 15.43
CA ASN A 7 -5.58 3.52 14.24
C ASN A 7 -6.65 3.69 13.14
N ALA A 8 -7.48 2.67 12.90
CA ALA A 8 -8.57 2.76 11.93
C ALA A 8 -9.59 3.85 12.30
N GLN A 9 -9.92 3.96 13.59
CA GLN A 9 -10.84 4.99 14.09
C GLN A 9 -10.24 6.40 13.96
N GLU A 10 -8.95 6.55 14.21
CA GLU A 10 -8.23 7.82 14.04
C GLU A 10 -8.21 8.28 12.58
N GLN A 11 -7.90 7.39 11.63
CA GLN A 11 -7.93 7.69 10.19
C GLN A 11 -9.33 8.10 9.72
N ALA A 12 -10.38 7.43 10.21
CA ALA A 12 -11.76 7.77 9.88
C ALA A 12 -12.16 9.15 10.43
N ASN A 13 -11.71 9.49 11.65
CA ASN A 13 -11.95 10.80 12.26
C ASN A 13 -11.21 11.91 11.51
N GLU A 14 -9.96 11.68 11.11
CA GLU A 14 -9.16 12.64 10.35
C GLU A 14 -9.82 12.96 8.99
N LEU A 15 -10.25 11.92 8.26
CA LEU A 15 -10.97 12.06 6.99
C LEU A 15 -12.24 12.90 7.16
N ARG A 16 -13.06 12.58 8.18
CA ARG A 16 -14.29 13.33 8.48
C ARG A 16 -14.00 14.79 8.80
N HIS A 17 -12.94 15.05 9.55
CA HIS A 17 -12.53 16.41 9.90
C HIS A 17 -12.10 17.21 8.66
N LYS A 18 -11.28 16.62 7.78
CA LYS A 18 -10.87 17.24 6.50
C LYS A 18 -12.06 17.59 5.62
N LEU A 19 -12.99 16.66 5.42
CA LEU A 19 -14.19 16.88 4.61
C LEU A 19 -15.11 17.94 5.23
N SER A 20 -15.27 17.94 6.55
CA SER A 20 -16.04 18.97 7.26
C SER A 20 -15.44 20.37 7.10
N GLN A 21 -14.12 20.49 7.26
CA GLN A 21 -13.41 21.75 7.07
C GLN A 21 -13.54 22.26 5.63
N TRP A 22 -13.36 21.37 4.66
CA TRP A 22 -13.56 21.72 3.25
C TRP A 22 -14.99 22.17 2.98
N ARG A 23 -16.01 21.49 3.53
CA ARG A 23 -17.42 21.89 3.34
C ARG A 23 -17.73 23.25 3.99
N GLN A 24 -17.14 23.55 5.14
CA GLN A 24 -17.27 24.87 5.78
C GLN A 24 -16.65 25.99 4.93
N ALA A 25 -15.50 25.72 4.30
CA ALA A 25 -14.85 26.66 3.38
C ALA A 25 -15.59 26.80 2.04
N ASN A 26 -16.38 25.79 1.64
CA ASN A 26 -17.09 25.73 0.36
C ASN A 26 -18.61 25.52 0.56
N PRO A 27 -19.32 26.50 1.15
CA PRO A 27 -20.74 26.35 1.48
C PRO A 27 -21.65 26.23 0.25
N GLN A 28 -21.22 26.78 -0.88
CA GLN A 28 -21.94 26.76 -2.16
C GLN A 28 -21.48 25.64 -3.10
N ALA A 29 -20.59 24.73 -2.65
CA ALA A 29 -20.13 23.64 -3.50
C ALA A 29 -21.32 22.81 -3.99
N THR A 30 -21.27 22.51 -5.28
CA THR A 30 -22.20 21.65 -6.01
C THR A 30 -22.03 20.20 -5.59
N LEU A 31 -22.98 19.34 -5.97
CA LEU A 31 -22.86 17.90 -5.76
C LEU A 31 -21.58 17.34 -6.39
N THR A 32 -21.27 17.74 -7.63
CA THR A 32 -20.07 17.29 -8.35
C THR A 32 -18.79 17.63 -7.60
N GLU A 33 -18.65 18.87 -7.12
CA GLU A 33 -17.46 19.28 -6.37
C GLU A 33 -17.34 18.54 -5.02
N ILE A 34 -18.48 18.26 -4.37
CA ILE A 34 -18.50 17.46 -3.14
C ILE A 34 -18.03 16.02 -3.44
N GLU A 35 -18.54 15.40 -4.50
CA GLU A 35 -18.14 14.05 -4.90
C GLU A 35 -16.66 13.99 -5.28
N GLU A 36 -16.15 14.97 -6.03
CA GLU A 36 -14.73 15.04 -6.41
C GLU A 36 -13.81 15.12 -5.20
N VAL A 37 -14.15 15.94 -4.20
CA VAL A 37 -13.32 16.05 -2.99
C VAL A 37 -13.38 14.76 -2.17
N VAL A 38 -14.55 14.13 -2.07
CA VAL A 38 -14.71 12.86 -1.36
C VAL A 38 -13.88 11.78 -2.06
N GLU A 39 -13.92 11.71 -3.39
CA GLU A 39 -13.16 10.73 -4.17
C GLU A 39 -11.64 10.91 -3.99
N VAL A 40 -11.15 12.16 -4.01
CA VAL A 40 -9.73 12.46 -3.77
C VAL A 40 -9.27 11.96 -2.41
N GLU A 41 -10.05 12.23 -1.36
CA GLU A 41 -9.68 11.80 0.00
C GLU A 41 -9.79 10.27 0.17
N LEU A 42 -10.80 9.63 -0.44
CA LEU A 42 -10.92 8.16 -0.43
C LEU A 42 -9.80 7.47 -1.19
N ALA A 43 -9.34 8.05 -2.31
CA ALA A 43 -8.19 7.52 -3.06
C ALA A 43 -6.90 7.54 -2.21
N GLN A 44 -6.70 8.59 -1.40
CA GLN A 44 -5.58 8.67 -0.47
C GLN A 44 -5.69 7.64 0.65
N LEU A 45 -6.85 7.52 1.29
CA LEU A 45 -7.09 6.51 2.33
C LEU A 45 -6.85 5.11 1.79
N ARG A 46 -7.37 4.81 0.59
CA ARG A 46 -7.16 3.53 -0.08
C ARG A 46 -5.67 3.23 -0.27
N LYS A 47 -4.91 4.21 -0.76
CA LYS A 47 -3.45 4.05 -0.93
C LYS A 47 -2.80 3.65 0.40
N GLN A 48 -3.09 4.36 1.48
CA GLN A 48 -2.51 4.07 2.80
C GLN A 48 -2.88 2.67 3.32
N LEU A 49 -4.15 2.26 3.17
CA LEU A 49 -4.61 0.93 3.58
C LEU A 49 -3.91 -0.17 2.77
N VAL A 50 -3.81 0.01 1.46
CA VAL A 50 -3.12 -0.94 0.57
C VAL A 50 -1.63 -1.04 0.90
N GLU A 51 -0.95 0.10 1.09
CA GLU A 51 0.46 0.12 1.50
C GLU A 51 0.65 -0.60 2.85
N GLY A 52 -0.22 -0.34 3.82
CA GLY A 52 -0.20 -1.00 5.13
C GLY A 52 -0.33 -2.52 5.04
N MET A 53 -1.34 -3.02 4.32
CA MET A 53 -1.58 -4.46 4.13
C MET A 53 -0.43 -5.14 3.38
N ILE A 54 0.13 -4.49 2.36
CA ILE A 54 1.28 -5.01 1.62
C ILE A 54 2.53 -5.10 2.52
N GLN A 55 2.77 -4.09 3.35
CA GLN A 55 3.91 -4.07 4.26
C GLN A 55 3.78 -5.12 5.37
N GLU A 56 2.57 -5.33 5.89
CA GLU A 56 2.30 -6.40 6.85
C GLU A 56 2.60 -7.77 6.24
N ALA A 57 2.04 -8.07 5.06
CA ALA A 57 2.32 -9.31 4.35
C ALA A 57 3.82 -9.51 4.04
N ALA A 58 4.53 -8.42 3.70
CA ALA A 58 5.96 -8.46 3.44
C ALA A 58 6.79 -8.85 4.67
N ARG A 59 6.37 -8.42 5.88
CA ARG A 59 7.03 -8.77 7.15
C ARG A 59 6.74 -10.19 7.57
N GLU A 60 5.55 -10.70 7.28
CA GLU A 60 5.15 -12.09 7.57
C GLU A 60 5.81 -13.11 6.62
N THR A 61 6.24 -12.67 5.44
CA THR A 61 6.90 -13.54 4.45
C THR A 61 8.29 -13.96 4.93
N SER A 62 8.34 -15.06 5.68
CA SER A 62 9.56 -15.71 6.18
C SER A 62 10.00 -16.90 5.33
N ALA A 63 9.13 -17.41 4.46
CA ALA A 63 9.40 -18.58 3.63
C ALA A 63 10.39 -18.24 2.50
N VAL A 64 11.48 -19.01 2.41
CA VAL A 64 12.46 -18.92 1.34
C VAL A 64 11.86 -19.50 0.06
N PRO A 65 11.68 -18.72 -1.02
CA PRO A 65 11.11 -19.20 -2.26
C PRO A 65 12.09 -20.09 -3.02
N ASP A 66 11.54 -21.02 -3.79
CA ASP A 66 12.28 -21.76 -4.82
C ASP A 66 12.40 -20.93 -6.09
N CYS A 67 13.51 -21.08 -6.79
CA CYS A 67 13.78 -20.36 -8.02
C CYS A 67 12.87 -20.86 -9.15
N PRO A 68 12.02 -20.02 -9.77
CA PRO A 68 11.10 -20.48 -10.82
C PRO A 68 11.77 -21.21 -12.01
N PRO A 69 12.94 -20.78 -12.51
CA PRO A 69 13.59 -21.48 -13.64
C PRO A 69 14.35 -22.76 -13.29
N CYS A 70 14.86 -22.94 -12.06
CA CYS A 70 15.71 -24.10 -11.74
C CYS A 70 15.35 -24.88 -10.47
N GLY A 71 14.32 -24.44 -9.73
CA GLY A 71 13.82 -25.10 -8.52
C GLY A 71 14.72 -24.99 -7.28
N GLN A 72 15.91 -24.40 -7.38
CA GLN A 72 16.84 -24.26 -6.25
C GLN A 72 16.36 -23.21 -5.24
N LYS A 73 16.66 -23.44 -3.95
CA LYS A 73 16.38 -22.47 -2.89
C LYS A 73 17.11 -21.15 -3.15
N MET A 74 16.38 -20.04 -3.04
CA MET A 74 16.96 -18.70 -3.25
C MET A 74 17.59 -18.16 -1.95
N VAL A 75 18.45 -17.16 -2.08
CA VAL A 75 19.05 -16.44 -0.95
C VAL A 75 18.58 -14.98 -0.91
N LYS A 76 18.61 -14.38 0.28
CA LYS A 76 18.28 -12.96 0.47
C LYS A 76 19.23 -12.08 -0.33
N ASN A 77 18.69 -11.09 -1.03
CA ASN A 77 19.41 -10.13 -1.88
C ASN A 77 19.04 -8.67 -1.52
N GLY A 78 18.93 -8.39 -0.22
CA GLY A 78 18.56 -7.08 0.31
C GLY A 78 17.10 -6.68 0.11
N TRP A 79 16.70 -5.60 0.78
CA TRP A 79 15.38 -5.00 0.63
C TRP A 79 15.36 -4.07 -0.58
N ARG A 80 14.25 -4.07 -1.32
CA ARG A 80 14.08 -3.26 -2.51
C ARG A 80 12.71 -2.59 -2.49
N LYS A 81 12.73 -1.30 -2.80
CA LYS A 81 11.55 -0.49 -3.00
C LYS A 81 11.12 -0.50 -4.46
N ARG A 82 9.82 -0.61 -4.71
CA ARG A 82 9.21 -0.42 -6.03
C ARG A 82 7.98 0.45 -5.92
N LYS A 83 7.72 1.24 -6.95
CA LYS A 83 6.47 2.00 -7.07
C LYS A 83 5.62 1.34 -8.15
N LEU A 84 4.42 0.94 -7.78
CA LEU A 84 3.45 0.32 -8.67
C LEU A 84 2.25 1.24 -8.85
N LYS A 85 1.65 1.21 -10.04
CA LYS A 85 0.41 1.91 -10.30
C LYS A 85 -0.73 1.11 -9.67
N GLY A 86 -1.34 1.67 -8.63
CA GLY A 86 -2.55 1.16 -8.00
C GLY A 86 -3.81 1.57 -8.76
N LYS A 87 -4.96 1.34 -8.12
CA LYS A 87 -6.25 1.84 -8.59
C LYS A 87 -6.30 3.36 -8.54
N GLU A 88 -7.20 3.97 -9.31
CA GLU A 88 -7.33 5.44 -9.46
C GLU A 88 -6.05 6.17 -9.88
N GLY A 89 -5.08 5.43 -10.45
CA GLY A 89 -3.80 6.02 -10.88
C GLY A 89 -2.86 6.40 -9.74
N GLN A 90 -3.19 6.06 -8.48
CA GLN A 90 -2.32 6.31 -7.34
C GLN A 90 -1.07 5.44 -7.40
N MET A 91 0.08 6.02 -7.07
CA MET A 91 1.33 5.27 -6.95
C MET A 91 1.46 4.70 -5.54
N VAL A 92 1.57 3.37 -5.44
CA VAL A 92 1.77 2.60 -4.21
C VAL A 92 3.23 2.24 -4.10
N GLU A 93 3.88 2.55 -2.97
CA GLU A 93 5.25 2.11 -2.68
C GLU A 93 5.24 0.79 -1.91
N ILE A 94 5.98 -0.19 -2.42
CA ILE A 94 6.17 -1.49 -1.79
C ILE A 94 7.65 -1.67 -1.45
N ASP A 95 7.95 -2.14 -0.25
CA ASP A 95 9.30 -2.48 0.20
C ASP A 95 9.32 -3.95 0.61
N ARG A 96 10.12 -4.76 -0.08
CA ARG A 96 10.14 -6.22 0.14
C ARG A 96 11.55 -6.78 0.01
N GLN A 97 11.76 -7.92 0.67
CA GLN A 97 12.97 -8.73 0.50
C GLN A 97 13.07 -9.23 -0.95
N GLN A 98 14.12 -8.82 -1.67
CA GLN A 98 14.48 -9.41 -2.96
C GLN A 98 15.24 -10.71 -2.73
N TRP A 99 15.06 -11.66 -3.64
CA TRP A 99 15.75 -12.95 -3.63
C TRP A 99 16.63 -13.11 -4.85
N ARG A 100 17.72 -13.86 -4.71
CA ARG A 100 18.62 -14.22 -5.81
C ARG A 100 18.92 -15.71 -5.77
N CYS A 101 18.90 -16.36 -6.92
CA CYS A 101 19.39 -17.73 -7.06
C CYS A 101 20.89 -17.71 -7.33
N LEU A 102 21.67 -18.47 -6.57
CA LEU A 102 23.12 -18.60 -6.78
C LEU A 102 23.46 -19.58 -7.93
N SER A 103 22.55 -20.47 -8.30
CA SER A 103 22.77 -21.45 -9.37
C SER A 103 22.60 -20.85 -10.77
N CYS A 104 21.52 -20.10 -11.02
CA CYS A 104 21.22 -19.54 -12.34
C CYS A 104 21.28 -18.00 -12.41
N GLY A 105 21.52 -17.32 -11.28
CA GLY A 105 21.63 -15.86 -11.22
C GLY A 105 20.29 -15.10 -11.21
N THR A 106 19.16 -15.78 -11.41
CA THR A 106 17.82 -15.16 -11.44
C THR A 106 17.53 -14.38 -10.16
N THR A 107 16.99 -13.17 -10.31
CA THR A 107 16.47 -12.39 -9.19
C THR A 107 14.94 -12.46 -9.17
N LEU A 108 14.39 -12.66 -7.98
CA LEU A 108 12.95 -12.68 -7.75
C LEU A 108 12.62 -11.53 -6.82
N PHE A 109 11.76 -10.65 -7.30
CA PHE A 109 11.04 -9.72 -6.45
C PHE A 109 9.65 -10.33 -6.24
N PRO A 110 9.30 -10.78 -5.02
CA PRO A 110 8.08 -11.53 -4.77
C PRO A 110 6.85 -10.81 -5.34
N PRO A 111 6.01 -11.50 -6.14
CA PRO A 111 4.83 -10.88 -6.72
C PRO A 111 3.89 -10.38 -5.62
N GLY A 112 3.39 -9.17 -5.83
CA GLY A 112 2.38 -8.44 -5.09
C GLY A 112 1.92 -7.30 -5.96
#